data_AF-Q5W5X5-F1
#
_entry.id   AF-Q5W5X5-F1
#
_cell.length_a   1.000
_cell.length_b   1.000
_cell.length_c   1.000
_cell.angle_alpha   90.00
_cell.angle_beta   90.00
_cell.angle_gamma   90.00
#
_symmetry.space_group_name_H-M   'P 1'
#
loop_
_entity.id
_entity.type
_entity.pdbx_description
1 polymer ?
#
loop_
_entity_poly.entity_id
_entity_poly.type
_entity_poly.pdbx_seq_one_letter_code
_entity_poly.pdbx_strand_id
1 'polypeptide(L)'
;MHESQEGRDVPNGITKHKHHIPFQCIVSLPSGFQIEKPNDLKLVYDVSHLSMTKDTCKKRIEIDECGQVEIDLQVLKIKGVLSFIGNFSIEPIVCENMYTTVDRNPSISLSFQDTVYVDHILKYSVQQLPHYVIDGDHIQVRELQIKLMKENPQSAQISGLFCFVYE
;
A
#
# COMPACT_ATOMS: atom_id res chain seq x y z
N MET A 1 -16.59 -36.48 31.88
CA MET A 1 -17.53 -35.79 30.99
C MET A 1 -16.94 -34.41 30.77
N HIS A 2 -15.95 -34.21 29.89
CA HIS A 2 -16.01 -34.23 28.42
C HIS A 2 -17.16 -33.38 27.90
N GLU A 3 -16.85 -32.14 27.55
CA GLU A 3 -17.42 -31.44 26.39
C GLU A 3 -16.35 -30.45 25.89
N SER A 4 -15.68 -30.88 24.83
CA SER A 4 -14.87 -30.07 23.94
C SER A 4 -15.81 -29.29 23.02
N GLN A 5 -15.62 -27.99 22.85
CA GLN A 5 -16.27 -27.24 21.77
C GLN A 5 -15.21 -26.63 20.84
N GLU A 6 -14.91 -27.47 19.85
CA GLU A 6 -14.65 -27.20 18.44
C GLU A 6 -14.31 -25.77 18.02
N GLY A 7 -13.07 -25.65 17.54
CA GLY A 7 -12.64 -24.60 16.65
C GLY A 7 -13.53 -24.54 15.40
N ARG A 8 -13.99 -23.34 15.09
CA ARG A 8 -14.51 -23.02 13.77
C ARG A 8 -13.35 -22.52 12.92
N ASP A 9 -12.79 -23.42 12.14
CA ASP A 9 -12.01 -23.06 10.95
C ASP A 9 -12.91 -22.27 10.00
N VAL A 10 -12.57 -21.00 9.79
CA VAL A 10 -13.16 -20.17 8.73
C VAL A 10 -12.32 -20.37 7.46
N PRO A 11 -12.93 -20.56 6.27
CA PRO A 11 -12.21 -21.00 5.10
C PRO A 11 -11.14 -20.01 4.62
N ASN A 12 -9.98 -20.58 4.31
CA ASN A 12 -8.81 -19.96 3.72
C ASN A 12 -9.13 -19.37 2.34
N GLY A 13 -8.81 -18.09 2.13
CA GLY A 13 -9.08 -17.44 0.84
C GLY A 13 -8.75 -15.95 0.73
N ILE A 14 -7.99 -15.37 1.67
CA ILE A 14 -7.27 -14.11 1.49
C ILE A 14 -5.96 -14.31 2.22
N THR A 15 -4.85 -14.52 1.51
CA THR A 15 -3.53 -14.40 2.11
C THR A 15 -3.44 -12.98 2.67
N LYS A 16 -3.63 -12.83 3.99
CA LYS A 16 -3.35 -11.57 4.68
C LYS A 16 -1.86 -11.31 4.48
N HIS A 17 -1.53 -10.44 3.54
CA HIS A 17 -0.15 -10.01 3.34
C HIS A 17 0.31 -9.35 4.62
N LYS A 18 1.15 -10.06 5.37
CA LYS A 18 1.62 -9.62 6.70
C LYS A 18 2.41 -8.31 6.60
N HIS A 19 3.01 -8.05 5.45
CA HIS A 19 3.85 -6.89 5.20
C HIS A 19 3.19 -5.95 4.19
N HIS A 20 2.53 -4.91 4.70
CA HIS A 20 1.96 -3.87 3.87
C HIS A 20 2.07 -2.51 4.54
N ILE A 21 2.10 -1.45 3.73
CA ILE A 21 2.07 -0.06 4.17
C ILE A 21 0.92 0.64 3.44
N PRO A 22 -0.05 1.22 4.18
CA PRO A 22 -1.11 2.00 3.57
C PRO A 22 -0.59 3.35 3.09
N PHE A 23 -1.19 3.86 2.02
CA PHE A 23 -1.02 5.23 1.59
C PHE A 23 -2.37 5.88 1.30
N GLN A 24 -2.41 7.20 1.47
CA GLN A 24 -3.58 8.00 1.18
C GLN A 24 -3.15 9.42 0.83
N CYS A 25 -3.75 9.99 -0.21
CA CYS A 25 -3.65 11.41 -0.53
C CYS A 25 -5.02 11.98 -0.90
N ILE A 26 -5.14 13.30 -0.78
CA ILE A 26 -6.34 14.05 -1.17
C ILE A 26 -5.97 14.94 -2.35
N VAL A 27 -6.80 14.91 -3.38
CA VAL A 27 -6.65 15.75 -4.56
C VAL A 27 -7.88 16.63 -4.72
N SER A 28 -7.66 17.86 -5.15
CA SER A 28 -8.75 18.77 -5.51
C SER A 28 -9.11 18.59 -6.98
N LEU A 29 -10.41 18.41 -7.22
CA LEU A 29 -10.98 18.41 -8.56
C LEU A 29 -11.16 19.85 -9.03
N PRO A 30 -10.81 20.18 -10.29
CA PRO A 30 -11.10 21.49 -10.86
C PRO A 30 -12.59 21.81 -10.79
N SER A 31 -12.92 23.08 -10.54
CA SER A 31 -14.31 23.56 -10.58
C SER A 31 -14.94 23.27 -11.94
N GLY A 32 -16.14 22.70 -11.94
CA GLY A 32 -16.85 22.31 -13.16
C GLY A 32 -16.49 20.91 -13.68
N PHE A 33 -15.63 20.16 -12.99
CA PHE A 33 -15.27 18.78 -13.34
C PHE A 33 -15.70 17.78 -12.27
N GLN A 34 -15.91 16.55 -12.70
CA GLN A 34 -16.17 15.37 -11.87
C GLN A 34 -15.29 14.21 -12.31
N ILE A 35 -15.20 13.17 -11.48
CA ILE A 35 -14.49 11.93 -11.83
C ILE A 35 -15.32 11.18 -12.89
N GLU A 36 -14.68 10.83 -14.01
CA GLU A 36 -15.28 10.03 -15.08
C GLU A 36 -15.64 8.61 -14.58
N LYS A 37 -16.74 8.02 -15.06
CA LYS A 37 -17.16 6.66 -14.68
C LYS A 37 -17.37 5.77 -15.92
N PRO A 38 -16.79 4.56 -15.98
CA PRO A 38 -15.83 3.98 -15.03
C PRO A 38 -14.49 4.73 -15.06
N ASN A 39 -13.83 4.81 -13.91
CA ASN A 39 -12.53 5.46 -13.82
C ASN A 39 -11.39 4.43 -13.90
N ASP A 40 -10.35 4.74 -14.68
CA ASP A 40 -9.11 3.98 -14.72
C ASP A 40 -8.03 4.73 -13.92
N LEU A 41 -7.86 4.34 -12.67
CA LEU A 41 -6.84 4.91 -11.79
C LEU A 41 -5.51 4.21 -12.04
N LYS A 42 -4.56 4.94 -12.62
CA LYS A 42 -3.21 4.45 -12.87
C LYS A 42 -2.24 4.98 -11.82
N LEU A 43 -1.29 4.13 -11.42
CA LEU A 43 -0.23 4.50 -10.47
C LEU A 43 1.11 3.91 -10.91
N VAL A 44 2.14 4.74 -10.86
CA VAL A 44 3.55 4.39 -11.09
C VAL A 44 4.31 4.76 -9.83
N TYR A 45 5.20 3.88 -9.37
CA TYR A 45 5.97 4.07 -8.15
C TYR A 45 7.45 3.77 -8.40
N ASP A 46 8.31 4.47 -7.67
CA ASP A 46 9.76 4.32 -7.72
C ASP A 46 10.26 3.63 -6.45
N VAL A 47 11.00 2.54 -6.64
CA VAL A 47 11.60 1.72 -5.58
C VAL A 47 13.09 1.98 -5.40
N SER A 48 13.69 2.87 -6.20
CA SER A 48 15.14 3.13 -6.23
C SER A 48 15.69 3.68 -4.92
N HIS A 49 14.82 4.27 -4.09
CA HIS A 49 15.16 4.83 -2.79
C HIS A 49 14.84 3.90 -1.62
N LEU A 50 14.58 2.62 -1.88
CA LEU A 50 14.45 1.59 -0.88
C LEU A 50 15.75 0.80 -0.72
N SER A 51 15.96 0.29 0.48
CA SER A 51 17.13 -0.52 0.84
C SER A 51 16.72 -1.63 1.80
N MET A 52 17.40 -2.77 1.72
CA MET A 52 17.29 -3.85 2.70
C MET A 52 18.36 -3.67 3.78
N THR A 53 17.97 -3.70 5.05
CA THR A 53 18.91 -3.66 6.17
C THR A 53 18.79 -4.90 7.03
N LYS A 54 19.94 -5.36 7.54
CA LYS A 54 20.03 -6.46 8.50
C LYS A 54 20.51 -5.88 9.82
N ASP A 55 19.60 -5.84 10.79
CA ASP A 55 19.88 -5.39 12.14
C ASP A 55 19.94 -6.60 13.09
N THR A 56 20.42 -6.40 14.31
CA THR A 56 20.29 -7.37 15.40
C THR A 56 19.50 -6.76 16.55
N CYS A 57 18.60 -7.52 17.16
CA CYS A 57 17.90 -7.11 18.38
C CYS A 57 17.87 -8.25 19.40
N LYS A 58 17.64 -7.90 20.66
CA LYS A 58 17.49 -8.88 21.73
C LYS A 58 16.03 -9.06 22.08
N LYS A 59 15.60 -10.30 22.32
CA LYS A 59 14.26 -10.61 22.80
C LYS A 59 14.34 -11.50 24.02
N ARG A 60 13.57 -11.17 25.05
CA ARG A 60 13.37 -12.05 26.21
C ARG A 60 12.23 -13.00 25.93
N ILE A 61 12.47 -14.27 26.16
CA ILE A 61 11.48 -15.34 26.04
C ILE A 61 11.48 -16.16 27.33
N GLU A 62 10.29 -16.62 27.71
CA GLU A 62 10.14 -17.57 28.79
C GLU A 62 10.25 -18.97 28.22
N ILE A 63 11.13 -19.78 28.79
CA ILE A 63 11.32 -21.17 28.41
C ILE A 63 11.00 -22.01 29.64
N ASP A 64 10.12 -23.00 29.48
CA ASP A 64 9.79 -23.95 30.53
C ASP A 64 11.08 -24.56 31.10
N GLU A 65 11.17 -24.62 32.43
CA GLU A 65 12.33 -25.11 33.21
C GLU A 65 13.61 -24.25 33.16
N CYS A 66 13.78 -23.35 32.18
CA CYS A 66 14.93 -22.43 32.11
C CYS A 66 14.62 -20.99 32.59
N GLY A 67 13.35 -20.63 32.76
CA GLY A 67 12.94 -19.28 33.13
C GLY A 67 13.12 -18.27 31.98
N GLN A 68 13.40 -17.01 32.32
CA GLN A 68 13.56 -15.94 31.34
C GLN A 68 14.95 -15.97 30.70
N VAL A 69 14.99 -16.18 29.38
CA VAL A 69 16.22 -16.23 28.58
C VAL A 69 16.23 -15.11 27.56
N GLU A 70 17.39 -14.49 27.36
CA GLU A 70 17.60 -13.46 26.34
C GLU A 70 18.20 -14.10 25.08
N ILE A 71 17.54 -13.91 23.94
CA ILE A 71 18.01 -14.40 22.64
C ILE A 71 18.37 -13.24 21.72
N ASP A 72 19.46 -13.41 20.97
CA ASP A 72 19.81 -12.51 19.88
C ASP A 72 19.04 -12.92 18.61
N LEU A 73 18.35 -11.95 18.02
CA LEU A 73 17.59 -12.09 16.79
C LEU A 73 18.20 -11.21 15.70
N GLN A 74 18.38 -11.79 14.51
CA GLN A 74 18.59 -11.02 13.30
C GLN A 74 17.23 -10.48 12.81
N VAL A 75 17.22 -9.23 12.36
CA VAL A 75 16.04 -8.53 11.87
C VAL A 75 16.29 -8.05 10.44
N LEU A 76 15.51 -8.55 9.49
CA LEU A 76 15.51 -8.05 8.12
C LEU A 76 14.45 -6.96 7.98
N LYS A 77 14.86 -5.79 7.53
CA LYS A 77 13.97 -4.65 7.29
C LYS A 77 14.10 -4.14 5.86
N ILE A 78 13.02 -3.55 5.38
CA ILE A 78 13.05 -2.65 4.23
C ILE A 78 12.91 -1.22 4.74
N LYS A 79 13.77 -0.33 4.26
CA LYS A 79 13.86 1.07 4.70
C LYS A 79 14.04 2.01 3.53
N GLY A 80 13.47 3.21 3.62
CA GLY A 80 13.64 4.28 2.63
C GLY A 80 12.35 5.00 2.33
N VAL A 81 12.16 5.38 1.07
CA VAL A 81 10.94 6.05 0.60
C VAL A 81 10.40 5.39 -0.66
N LEU A 82 9.07 5.37 -0.77
CA LEU A 82 8.32 5.00 -1.97
C LEU A 82 7.65 6.26 -2.51
N SER A 83 8.22 6.84 -3.56
CA SER A 83 7.59 7.95 -4.28
C SER A 83 6.70 7.40 -5.38
N PHE A 84 5.52 7.99 -5.57
CA PHE A 84 4.60 7.55 -6.61
C PHE A 84 3.87 8.72 -7.25
N ILE A 85 3.55 8.54 -8.53
CA ILE A 85 2.69 9.41 -9.32
C ILE A 85 1.54 8.57 -9.86
N GLY A 86 0.34 9.12 -9.81
CA GLY A 86 -0.81 8.51 -10.44
C GLY A 86 -1.62 9.52 -11.22
N ASN A 87 -2.54 9.00 -12.02
CA ASN A 87 -3.53 9.81 -12.70
C ASN A 87 -4.84 9.06 -12.84
N PHE A 88 -5.89 9.83 -13.05
CA PHE A 88 -7.23 9.33 -13.33
C PHE A 88 -7.98 10.32 -14.22
N SER A 89 -9.03 9.86 -14.88
CA SER A 89 -9.82 10.70 -15.78
C SER A 89 -10.84 11.53 -15.01
N ILE A 90 -10.96 12.79 -15.43
CA ILE A 90 -12.03 13.71 -15.03
C ILE A 90 -12.73 14.22 -16.27
N GLU A 91 -14.03 14.48 -16.14
CA GLU A 91 -14.89 14.99 -17.21
C GLU A 91 -15.65 16.23 -16.71
N PRO A 92 -16.09 17.12 -17.61
CA PRO A 92 -16.90 18.26 -17.20
C PRO A 92 -18.28 17.83 -16.69
N ILE A 93 -18.82 18.58 -15.73
CA ILE A 93 -20.18 18.40 -15.21
C ILE A 93 -21.21 18.90 -16.23
N VAL A 94 -20.89 19.98 -16.96
CA VAL A 94 -21.73 20.60 -17.99
C VAL A 94 -20.91 20.81 -19.24
N CYS A 95 -21.35 20.26 -20.37
CA CYS A 95 -20.62 20.34 -21.64
C CYS A 95 -21.08 21.49 -22.56
N GLU A 96 -22.11 22.26 -22.16
CA GLU A 96 -22.59 23.40 -22.95
C GLU A 96 -21.49 24.45 -23.13
N ASN A 97 -21.24 24.86 -24.38
CA ASN A 97 -20.20 25.82 -24.75
C ASN A 97 -18.77 25.39 -24.37
N MET A 98 -18.52 24.09 -24.20
CA MET A 98 -17.17 23.56 -24.07
C MET A 98 -16.56 23.25 -25.43
N TYR A 99 -15.29 23.61 -25.57
CA TYR A 99 -14.51 23.38 -26.78
C TYR A 99 -13.21 22.70 -26.39
N THR A 100 -12.89 21.62 -27.11
CA THR A 100 -11.67 20.84 -26.94
C THR A 100 -10.63 21.28 -27.97
N THR A 101 -9.35 21.21 -27.61
CA THR A 101 -8.25 21.53 -28.53
C THR A 101 -7.87 20.36 -29.43
N VAL A 102 -8.23 19.14 -29.01
CA VAL A 102 -7.99 17.89 -29.71
C VAL A 102 -9.27 17.07 -29.56
N ASP A 103 -9.72 16.43 -30.65
CA ASP A 103 -10.90 15.56 -30.71
C ASP A 103 -12.20 16.18 -30.14
N ARG A 104 -13.22 15.35 -29.82
CA ARG A 104 -14.51 15.79 -29.26
C ARG A 104 -14.73 15.31 -27.82
N ASN A 105 -13.79 14.58 -27.24
CA ASN A 105 -13.86 14.06 -25.89
C ASN A 105 -13.33 15.12 -24.92
N PRO A 106 -14.17 15.68 -24.04
CA PRO A 106 -13.73 16.70 -23.10
C PRO A 106 -13.05 16.14 -21.85
N SER A 107 -12.95 14.82 -21.70
CA SER A 107 -12.27 14.19 -20.58
C SER A 107 -10.76 14.46 -20.61
N ILE A 108 -10.19 14.73 -19.45
CA ILE A 108 -8.76 14.99 -19.26
C ILE A 108 -8.22 14.18 -18.09
N SER A 109 -6.91 13.95 -18.04
CA SER A 109 -6.27 13.26 -16.91
C SER A 109 -5.85 14.24 -15.82
N LEU A 110 -6.28 14.00 -14.59
CA LEU A 110 -5.80 14.69 -13.39
C LEU A 110 -4.71 13.84 -12.73
N SER A 111 -3.53 14.43 -12.54
CA SER A 111 -2.38 13.75 -11.93
C SER A 111 -2.21 14.11 -10.46
N PHE A 112 -1.63 13.21 -9.70
CA PHE A 112 -1.24 13.41 -8.30
C PHE A 112 0.09 12.73 -8.02
N GLN A 113 0.81 13.23 -7.04
CA GLN A 113 2.09 12.68 -6.61
C GLN A 113 2.17 12.73 -5.10
N ASP A 114 2.75 11.69 -4.51
CA ASP A 114 3.03 11.65 -3.08
C ASP A 114 4.22 10.73 -2.79
N THR A 115 4.60 10.63 -1.52
CA THR A 115 5.70 9.78 -1.05
C THR A 115 5.38 9.19 0.32
N VAL A 116 5.69 7.90 0.47
CA VAL A 116 5.51 7.15 1.72
C VAL A 116 6.87 6.79 2.28
N TYR A 117 7.05 7.01 3.58
CA TYR A 117 8.25 6.59 4.30
C TYR A 117 8.12 5.13 4.74
N VAL A 118 9.18 4.36 4.53
CA VAL A 118 9.23 2.93 4.79
C VAL A 118 10.27 2.67 5.87
N ASP A 119 9.83 2.09 6.99
CA ASP A 119 10.67 1.40 7.97
C ASP A 119 9.87 0.18 8.45
N HIS A 120 10.01 -0.94 7.72
CA HIS A 120 9.16 -2.10 7.90
C HIS A 120 9.97 -3.37 8.09
N ILE A 121 9.57 -4.16 9.09
CA ILE A 121 10.22 -5.42 9.42
C ILE A 121 9.62 -6.53 8.56
N LEU A 122 10.48 -7.23 7.81
CA LEU A 122 10.10 -8.36 6.97
C LEU A 122 10.27 -9.68 7.70
N LYS A 123 11.38 -9.87 8.43
CA LYS A 123 11.69 -11.17 9.05
C LYS A 123 12.47 -11.03 10.33
N TYR A 124 12.17 -11.89 11.29
CA TYR A 124 13.01 -12.17 12.45
C TYR A 124 13.59 -13.58 12.30
N SER A 125 14.84 -13.78 12.70
CA SER A 125 15.49 -15.09 12.64
C SER A 125 16.54 -15.23 13.72
N VAL A 126 16.68 -16.42 14.30
CA VAL A 126 17.87 -16.81 15.10
C VAL A 126 19.02 -17.33 14.21
N GLN A 127 18.73 -17.56 12.94
CA GLN A 127 19.69 -18.03 11.92
C GLN A 127 19.98 -16.93 10.90
N GLN A 128 20.85 -17.22 9.93
CA GLN A 128 21.20 -16.30 8.86
C GLN A 128 19.95 -15.85 8.07
N LEU A 129 19.83 -14.54 7.88
CA LEU A 129 18.75 -13.95 7.09
C LEU A 129 18.94 -14.17 5.57
N PRO A 130 17.84 -14.36 4.82
CA PRO A 130 17.88 -14.47 3.36
C PRO A 130 18.43 -13.20 2.71
N HIS A 131 18.73 -13.30 1.41
CA HIS A 131 19.07 -12.15 0.58
C HIS A 131 17.91 -11.88 -0.38
N TYR A 132 17.18 -10.80 -0.12
CA TYR A 132 16.09 -10.35 -0.96
C TYR A 132 16.55 -9.20 -1.86
N VAL A 133 16.01 -9.18 -3.07
CA VAL A 133 16.13 -8.07 -4.01
C VAL A 133 14.89 -7.19 -3.92
N ILE A 134 15.03 -5.91 -4.26
CA ILE A 134 13.90 -4.97 -4.34
C ILE A 134 13.57 -4.76 -5.81
N ASP A 135 12.37 -5.15 -6.22
CA ASP A 135 11.86 -5.00 -7.59
C ASP A 135 10.32 -4.89 -7.59
N GLY A 136 9.75 -4.76 -8.80
CA GLY A 136 8.31 -4.65 -9.00
C GLY A 136 7.52 -5.96 -8.86
N ASP A 137 8.19 -7.11 -8.76
CA ASP A 137 7.52 -8.40 -8.55
C ASP A 137 7.22 -8.60 -7.05
N HIS A 138 8.13 -8.14 -6.19
CA HIS A 138 8.02 -8.24 -4.74
C HIS A 138 7.32 -7.06 -4.07
N ILE A 139 7.18 -5.92 -4.75
CA ILE A 139 6.42 -4.76 -4.26
C ILE A 139 5.19 -4.59 -5.12
N GLN A 140 4.01 -4.81 -4.54
CA GLN A 140 2.75 -4.79 -5.28
C GLN A 140 1.80 -3.75 -4.72
N VAL A 141 1.14 -2.99 -5.60
CA VAL A 141 0.05 -2.09 -5.21
C VAL A 141 -1.25 -2.88 -5.20
N ARG A 142 -1.97 -2.83 -4.07
CA ARG A 142 -3.27 -3.48 -3.89
C ARG A 142 -4.30 -2.50 -3.36
N GLU A 143 -5.57 -2.83 -3.55
CA GLU A 143 -6.71 -2.05 -3.03
C GLU A 143 -6.70 -0.58 -3.45
N LEU A 144 -6.13 -0.30 -4.65
CA LEU A 144 -6.07 1.03 -5.21
C LEU A 144 -7.48 1.53 -5.54
N GLN A 145 -7.87 2.64 -4.92
CA GLN A 145 -9.22 3.18 -5.04
C GLN A 145 -9.25 4.70 -4.97
N ILE A 146 -10.26 5.28 -5.61
CA ILE A 146 -10.62 6.69 -5.52
C ILE A 146 -12.01 6.83 -4.91
N LYS A 147 -12.16 7.74 -3.94
CA LYS A 147 -13.43 8.02 -3.26
C LYS A 147 -13.67 9.53 -3.21
N LEU A 148 -14.84 9.98 -3.65
CA LEU A 148 -15.28 11.36 -3.42
C LEU A 148 -15.47 11.59 -1.92
N MET A 149 -14.98 12.74 -1.45
CA MET A 149 -15.19 13.14 -0.05
C MET A 149 -16.60 13.68 0.13
N LYS A 150 -17.29 13.25 1.19
CA LYS A 150 -18.67 13.67 1.45
C LYS A 150 -18.75 15.13 1.89
N GLU A 151 -17.77 15.58 2.68
CA GLU A 151 -17.72 16.93 3.23
C GLU A 151 -17.27 17.96 2.19
N ASN A 152 -16.52 17.52 1.17
CA ASN A 152 -16.07 18.36 0.06
C ASN A 152 -16.17 17.60 -1.27
N PRO A 153 -17.29 17.78 -2.02
CA PRO A 153 -17.50 17.12 -3.31
C PRO A 153 -16.49 17.50 -4.39
N GLN A 154 -15.69 18.56 -4.18
CA GLN A 154 -14.58 18.94 -5.06
C GLN A 154 -13.25 18.31 -4.64
N SER A 155 -13.27 17.36 -3.69
CA SER A 155 -12.08 16.61 -3.28
C SER A 155 -12.30 15.12 -3.45
N ALA A 156 -11.26 14.45 -3.90
CA ALA A 156 -11.20 13.00 -3.96
C ALA A 156 -10.05 12.48 -3.10
N GLN A 157 -10.32 11.40 -2.38
CA GLN A 157 -9.33 10.64 -1.64
C GLN A 157 -8.85 9.50 -2.54
N ILE A 158 -7.55 9.43 -2.79
CA ILE A 158 -6.90 8.24 -3.35
C ILE A 158 -6.27 7.46 -2.21
N SER A 159 -6.42 6.15 -2.23
CA SER A 159 -5.81 5.26 -1.23
C SER A 159 -5.47 3.90 -1.82
N GLY A 160 -4.56 3.20 -1.16
CA GLY A 160 -4.18 1.83 -1.49
C GLY A 160 -3.16 1.28 -0.50
N LEU A 161 -2.63 0.10 -0.82
CA LEU A 161 -1.62 -0.59 -0.03
C LEU A 161 -0.41 -0.90 -0.91
N PHE A 162 0.79 -0.59 -0.41
CA PHE A 162 2.02 -1.23 -0.89
C PHE A 162 2.22 -2.53 -0.11
N CYS A 163 2.19 -3.67 -0.80
CA CYS A 163 2.40 -4.99 -0.21
C CYS A 163 3.80 -5.49 -0.55
N PHE A 164 4.54 -5.93 0.47
CA PHE A 164 5.85 -6.56 0.33
C PHE A 164 5.68 -8.08 0.34
N VAL A 165 5.85 -8.70 -0.82
CA VAL A 165 5.63 -10.13 -1.05
C VAL A 165 6.98 -10.83 -1.01
N TYR A 166 7.43 -11.20 0.19
CA TYR A 166 8.66 -11.96 0.43
C TYR A 166 8.36 -13.21 1.28
N GLU A 167 8.98 -14.34 0.96
CA GLU A 167 8.81 -15.66 1.63
C GLU A 167 9.87 -15.94 2.72
#